data_AF-A0A430FFH7-F1
#
_entry.id   AF-A0A430FFH7-F1
#
_cell.length_a   1.000
_cell.length_b   1.000
_cell.length_c   1.000
_cell.angle_alpha   90.00
_cell.angle_beta   90.00
_cell.angle_gamma   90.00
#
_symmetry.space_group_name_H-M   'P 1'
#
loop_
_entity.id
_entity.type
_entity.pdbx_description
1 polymer ?
#
loop_
_entity_poly.entity_id
_entity_poly.type
_entity_poly.pdbx_seq_one_letter_code
_entity_poly.pdbx_strand_id
1 'polypeptide(L)'
;MSDETTPNTPNDNAGDDQNANRDPDSLSDEEINAALAGFEDELNGLGNDIGDFDDELQGLLGNKAKAAVLITQLSAPDLLAAFCQLSDISAHCVGSDQGAIAVLRNMDGDGPETAARDLTTVVSGLSVVLAVNRADKLEATLWVNGKPGNQFAPPVLFMSTPSFVEDLLIGTSSIDDVRAAGYQIVDAGDYDRATALQVIAKHTKFGRGGSTRNSSVK
;
A
#
# COMPACT_ATOMS: atom_id res chain seq x y z
N MET A 1 -34.70 -52.60 54.51
CA MET A 1 -36.12 -52.23 54.41
C MET A 1 -36.29 -51.65 53.01
N SER A 2 -36.83 -52.30 52.00
CA SER A 2 -37.39 -53.64 51.74
C SER A 2 -37.34 -53.76 50.20
N ASP A 3 -36.87 -54.86 49.59
CA ASP A 3 -37.72 -55.91 48.97
C ASP A 3 -39.12 -55.45 48.54
N GLU A 4 -39.70 -55.73 47.38
CA GLU A 4 -39.51 -56.66 46.26
C GLU A 4 -40.59 -56.16 45.23
N THR A 5 -40.55 -56.33 43.90
CA THR A 5 -41.06 -57.51 43.17
C THR A 5 -41.20 -57.08 41.69
N THR A 6 -40.53 -57.77 40.78
CA THR A 6 -40.98 -57.92 39.38
C THR A 6 -41.85 -59.18 39.28
N PRO A 7 -42.76 -59.29 38.30
CA PRO A 7 -42.43 -60.19 37.20
C PRO A 7 -43.03 -59.82 35.82
N ASN A 8 -42.13 -59.80 34.84
CA ASN A 8 -42.15 -60.48 33.54
C ASN A 8 -43.51 -60.79 32.85
N THR A 9 -43.64 -60.38 31.58
CA THR A 9 -43.83 -61.34 30.48
C THR A 9 -43.37 -60.74 29.14
N PRO A 10 -42.69 -61.53 28.28
CA PRO A 10 -42.11 -61.07 27.02
C PRO A 10 -43.11 -61.23 25.88
N ASN A 11 -43.06 -60.35 24.88
CA ASN A 11 -43.46 -60.75 23.54
C ASN A 11 -42.65 -60.01 22.48
N ASP A 12 -42.06 -60.81 21.60
CA ASP A 12 -41.16 -60.45 20.52
C ASP A 12 -41.90 -59.82 19.33
N ASN A 13 -41.16 -58.99 18.58
CA ASN A 13 -41.24 -58.73 17.14
C ASN A 13 -42.61 -58.43 16.49
N ALA A 14 -42.74 -57.23 15.91
CA ALA A 14 -43.04 -57.03 14.47
C ALA A 14 -43.17 -55.54 14.09
N GLY A 15 -42.62 -55.17 12.93
CA GLY A 15 -42.93 -53.95 12.16
C GLY A 15 -42.20 -52.71 12.66
N ASP A 16 -41.14 -52.23 12.01
CA ASP A 16 -41.19 -51.47 10.74
C ASP A 16 -42.40 -50.53 10.69
N ASP A 17 -42.16 -49.25 10.95
CA ASP A 17 -42.74 -48.17 10.17
C ASP A 17 -41.93 -46.90 10.42
N GLN A 18 -41.07 -46.62 9.44
CA GLN A 18 -40.54 -45.30 9.18
C GLN A 18 -41.72 -44.34 9.05
N ASN A 19 -41.88 -43.41 10.00
CA ASN A 19 -42.64 -42.20 9.74
C ASN A 19 -41.81 -40.99 10.14
N ALA A 20 -40.81 -40.72 9.31
CA ALA A 20 -40.21 -39.40 9.23
C ALA A 20 -41.27 -38.46 8.64
N ASN A 21 -42.10 -37.88 9.51
CA ASN A 21 -42.76 -36.61 9.24
C ASN A 21 -41.65 -35.57 9.08
N ARG A 22 -41.05 -35.49 7.89
CA ARG A 22 -40.28 -34.34 7.46
C ARG A 22 -41.29 -33.34 6.94
N ASP A 23 -41.52 -32.29 7.72
CA ASP A 23 -42.21 -31.10 7.24
C ASP A 23 -41.49 -30.60 5.98
N PRO A 24 -42.19 -30.41 4.84
CA PRO A 24 -41.57 -29.91 3.61
C PRO A 24 -41.10 -28.46 3.71
N ASP A 25 -41.35 -27.79 4.84
CA ASP A 25 -40.95 -26.41 5.15
C ASP A 25 -39.82 -26.31 6.20
N SER A 26 -39.30 -27.43 6.74
CA SER A 26 -38.13 -27.37 7.63
C SER A 26 -36.84 -27.41 6.81
N LEU A 27 -36.38 -26.25 6.36
CA LEU A 27 -35.02 -26.09 5.86
C LEU A 27 -34.04 -26.46 6.97
N SER A 28 -33.04 -27.27 6.64
CA SER A 28 -31.99 -27.61 7.61
C SER A 28 -31.11 -26.39 7.91
N ASP A 29 -30.56 -26.32 9.12
CA ASP A 29 -29.66 -25.23 9.53
C ASP A 29 -28.45 -25.11 8.58
N GLU A 30 -27.99 -26.22 7.99
CA GLU A 30 -26.98 -26.25 6.93
C GLU A 30 -27.41 -25.53 5.64
N GLU A 31 -28.66 -25.69 5.18
CA GLU A 31 -29.16 -25.03 3.97
C GLU A 31 -29.30 -23.51 4.17
N ILE A 32 -29.69 -23.09 5.38
CA ILE A 32 -29.78 -21.68 5.76
C ILE A 32 -28.39 -21.05 5.80
N ASN A 33 -27.42 -21.74 6.41
CA ASN A 33 -26.04 -21.26 6.49
C ASN A 33 -25.37 -21.20 5.11
N ALA A 34 -25.63 -22.16 4.22
CA ALA A 34 -25.09 -22.14 2.86
C ALA A 34 -25.68 -20.99 2.02
N ALA A 35 -26.98 -20.71 2.17
CA ALA A 35 -27.63 -19.58 1.52
C ALA A 35 -27.12 -18.23 2.05
N LEU A 36 -26.87 -18.12 3.36
CA LEU A 36 -26.32 -16.91 3.98
C LEU A 36 -24.87 -16.66 3.53
N ALA A 37 -24.03 -17.69 3.50
CA ALA A 37 -22.63 -17.58 3.06
C ALA A 37 -22.52 -17.14 1.59
N GLY A 38 -23.39 -17.68 0.70
CA GLY A 38 -23.45 -17.23 -0.69
C GLY A 38 -23.85 -15.76 -0.83
N PHE A 39 -24.72 -15.28 0.06
CA PHE A 39 -25.16 -13.87 0.09
C PHE A 39 -24.07 -12.94 0.64
N GLU A 40 -23.27 -13.41 1.61
CA GLU A 40 -22.12 -12.67 2.15
C GLU A 40 -20.99 -12.52 1.12
N ASP A 41 -20.69 -13.56 0.35
CA ASP A 41 -19.72 -13.48 -0.76
C ASP A 41 -20.19 -12.52 -1.86
N GLU A 42 -21.49 -12.53 -2.20
CA GLU A 42 -22.07 -11.62 -3.19
C GLU A 42 -22.07 -10.16 -2.69
N LEU A 43 -22.36 -9.94 -1.40
CA LEU A 43 -22.29 -8.61 -0.77
C LEU A 43 -20.85 -8.09 -0.68
N ASN A 44 -19.87 -8.95 -0.40
CA ASN A 44 -18.45 -8.57 -0.38
C ASN A 44 -17.95 -8.23 -1.79
N GLY A 45 -18.42 -8.94 -2.83
CA GLY A 45 -18.16 -8.59 -4.23
C GLY A 45 -18.71 -7.21 -4.59
N LEU A 46 -19.96 -6.93 -4.25
CA LEU A 46 -20.59 -5.63 -4.47
C LEU A 46 -19.94 -4.50 -3.65
N GLY A 47 -19.46 -4.79 -2.44
CA GLY A 47 -18.75 -3.83 -1.60
C GLY A 47 -17.43 -3.35 -2.23
N ASN A 48 -16.69 -4.25 -2.88
CA ASN A 48 -15.50 -3.90 -3.63
C ASN A 48 -15.84 -3.12 -4.91
N ASP A 49 -16.88 -3.52 -5.65
CA ASP A 49 -17.31 -2.81 -6.86
C ASP A 49 -17.81 -1.38 -6.57
N ILE A 50 -18.47 -1.16 -5.42
CA ILE A 50 -18.91 0.18 -4.99
C ILE A 50 -17.70 1.03 -4.58
N GLY A 51 -16.70 0.44 -3.91
CA GLY A 51 -15.46 1.14 -3.53
C GLY A 51 -14.63 1.56 -4.74
N ASP A 52 -14.50 0.67 -5.74
CA ASP A 52 -13.81 0.95 -7.00
C ASP A 52 -14.55 2.02 -7.82
N PHE A 53 -15.89 1.99 -7.85
CA PHE A 53 -16.69 3.01 -8.51
C PHE A 53 -16.58 4.39 -7.83
N ASP A 54 -16.56 4.45 -6.49
CA ASP A 54 -16.33 5.73 -5.79
C ASP A 54 -14.91 6.23 -6.03
N ASP A 55 -13.90 5.37 -6.03
CA ASP A 55 -12.52 5.74 -6.36
C ASP A 55 -12.38 6.24 -7.80
N GLU A 56 -13.08 5.63 -8.77
CA GLU A 56 -13.15 6.11 -10.15
C GLU A 56 -13.85 7.48 -10.22
N LEU A 57 -14.95 7.67 -9.49
CA LEU A 57 -15.67 8.94 -9.43
C LEU A 57 -14.84 10.04 -8.76
N GLN A 58 -14.20 9.76 -7.62
CA GLN A 58 -13.28 10.69 -6.95
C GLN A 58 -12.06 10.99 -7.83
N GLY A 59 -11.59 9.99 -8.58
CA GLY A 59 -10.60 10.16 -9.63
C GLY A 59 -11.04 11.17 -10.68
N LEU A 60 -12.23 10.97 -11.27
CA LEU A 60 -12.85 11.86 -12.27
C LEU A 60 -13.13 13.27 -11.74
N LEU A 61 -13.49 13.38 -10.45
CA LEU A 61 -13.68 14.65 -9.76
C LEU A 61 -12.34 15.32 -9.39
N GLY A 62 -11.22 14.62 -9.54
CA GLY A 62 -9.86 15.08 -9.18
C GLY A 62 -9.55 15.01 -7.68
N ASN A 63 -10.46 14.48 -6.88
CA ASN A 63 -10.38 14.38 -5.42
C ASN A 63 -9.49 13.23 -4.94
N LYS A 64 -9.17 12.25 -5.80
CA LYS A 64 -8.25 11.16 -5.48
C LYS A 64 -7.30 10.92 -6.66
N ALA A 65 -6.03 10.72 -6.36
CA ALA A 65 -5.06 10.29 -7.36
C ALA A 65 -5.16 8.77 -7.61
N LYS A 66 -5.02 8.34 -8.86
CA LYS A 66 -4.87 6.92 -9.20
C LYS A 66 -3.51 6.39 -8.74
N ALA A 67 -2.48 7.22 -8.87
CA ALA A 67 -1.12 6.90 -8.43
C ALA A 67 -0.34 8.19 -8.15
N ALA A 68 0.59 8.14 -7.21
CA ALA A 68 1.53 9.22 -6.96
C ALA A 68 2.89 8.71 -6.49
N VAL A 69 3.95 9.30 -7.05
CA VAL A 69 5.34 8.97 -6.70
C VAL A 69 6.17 10.23 -6.50
N LEU A 70 7.12 10.13 -5.58
CA LEU A 70 8.17 11.13 -5.34
C LEU A 70 9.47 10.60 -5.94
N ILE A 71 9.93 11.23 -7.00
CA ILE A 71 11.18 10.89 -7.70
C ILE A 71 12.30 11.73 -7.11
N THR A 72 13.33 11.06 -6.59
CA THR A 72 14.47 11.71 -5.96
C THR A 72 15.78 11.23 -6.56
N GLN A 73 16.83 12.02 -6.39
CA GLN A 73 18.20 11.66 -6.77
C GLN A 73 18.99 11.07 -5.59
N LEU A 74 18.29 10.55 -4.57
CA LEU A 74 18.94 9.91 -3.43
C LEU A 74 19.44 8.52 -3.84
N SER A 75 20.68 8.21 -3.47
CA SER A 75 21.33 6.95 -3.84
C SER A 75 20.85 5.73 -3.05
N ALA A 76 20.08 5.92 -1.97
CA ALA A 76 19.67 4.85 -1.08
C ALA A 76 18.17 4.94 -0.74
N PRO A 77 17.39 3.86 -0.93
CA PRO A 77 15.98 3.84 -0.56
C PRO A 77 15.77 3.94 0.96
N ASP A 78 16.69 3.40 1.76
CA ASP A 78 16.64 3.53 3.23
C ASP A 78 16.69 4.99 3.69
N LEU A 79 17.52 5.80 3.03
CA LEU A 79 17.64 7.22 3.33
C LEU A 79 16.35 7.97 2.98
N LEU A 80 15.76 7.66 1.83
CA LEU A 80 14.48 8.24 1.43
C LEU A 80 13.36 7.85 2.40
N ALA A 81 13.26 6.57 2.75
CA ALA A 81 12.27 6.07 3.71
C ALA A 81 12.43 6.72 5.09
N ALA A 82 13.66 6.93 5.56
CA ALA A 82 13.91 7.67 6.79
C ALA A 82 13.43 9.13 6.71
N PHE A 83 13.63 9.81 5.58
CA PHE A 83 13.12 11.17 5.39
C PHE A 83 11.59 11.22 5.28
N CYS A 84 10.98 10.26 4.60
CA CYS A 84 9.53 10.09 4.56
C CYS A 84 8.98 9.92 5.97
N GLN A 85 9.60 9.05 6.79
CA GLN A 85 9.17 8.86 8.16
C GLN A 85 9.35 10.10 9.04
N LEU A 86 10.42 10.88 8.85
CA LEU A 86 10.59 12.16 9.56
C LEU A 86 9.55 13.21 9.17
N SER A 87 9.00 13.09 7.96
CA SER A 87 8.01 14.01 7.40
C SER A 87 6.59 13.49 7.53
N ASP A 88 6.38 12.39 8.26
CA ASP A 88 5.08 11.71 8.43
C ASP A 88 4.43 11.26 7.11
N ILE A 89 5.26 10.86 6.14
CA ILE A 89 4.83 10.42 4.82
C ILE A 89 4.80 8.91 4.76
N SER A 90 3.59 8.36 4.57
CA SER A 90 3.38 6.93 4.33
C SER A 90 3.72 6.57 2.88
N ALA A 91 4.83 5.86 2.68
CA ALA A 91 5.31 5.49 1.35
C ALA A 91 6.18 4.22 1.34
N HIS A 92 6.20 3.52 0.20
CA HIS A 92 7.18 2.49 -0.10
C HIS A 92 8.32 3.10 -0.91
N CYS A 93 9.54 3.04 -0.40
CA CYS A 93 10.73 3.58 -1.06
C CYS A 93 11.43 2.48 -1.84
N VAL A 94 11.51 2.66 -3.16
CA VAL A 94 12.11 1.73 -4.11
C VAL A 94 13.48 2.27 -4.54
N GLY A 95 14.51 1.45 -4.41
CA GLY A 95 15.86 1.79 -4.88
C GLY A 95 16.03 1.52 -6.37
N SER A 96 16.66 2.44 -7.08
CA SER A 96 17.07 2.26 -8.47
C SER A 96 18.43 2.91 -8.76
N ASP A 97 19.00 2.59 -9.92
CA ASP A 97 20.22 3.22 -10.44
C ASP A 97 20.03 4.70 -10.79
N GLN A 98 18.80 5.11 -11.13
CA GLN A 98 18.41 6.50 -11.40
C GLN A 98 17.99 7.27 -10.13
N GLY A 99 18.09 6.65 -8.96
CA GLY A 99 17.73 7.22 -7.66
C GLY A 99 16.58 6.52 -6.95
N ALA A 100 16.34 6.87 -5.70
CA ALA A 100 15.27 6.32 -4.89
C ALA A 100 13.91 6.98 -5.22
N ILE A 101 12.88 6.16 -5.36
CA ILE A 101 11.50 6.58 -5.67
C ILE A 101 10.61 6.23 -4.48
N ALA A 102 9.84 7.18 -3.96
CA ALA A 102 8.84 6.92 -2.92
C ALA A 102 7.45 6.82 -3.55
N VAL A 103 6.87 5.62 -3.51
CA VAL A 103 5.48 5.35 -3.94
C VAL A 103 4.57 5.68 -2.78
N LEU A 104 3.75 6.72 -2.94
CA LEU A 104 2.91 7.25 -1.86
C LEU A 104 1.71 6.31 -1.62
N ARG A 105 1.24 6.25 -0.36
CA ARG A 105 0.00 5.53 0.00
C ARG A 105 -1.21 6.43 0.12
N ASN A 106 -1.01 7.70 0.54
CA ASN A 106 -2.09 8.67 0.61
C ASN A 106 -2.31 9.33 -0.76
N MET A 107 -3.41 8.99 -1.41
CA MET A 107 -3.82 9.53 -2.70
C MET A 107 -4.94 10.58 -2.60
N ASP A 108 -5.44 10.83 -1.39
CA ASP A 108 -6.66 11.61 -1.19
C ASP A 108 -6.35 13.11 -1.25
N GLY A 109 -7.24 13.87 -1.89
CA GLY A 109 -7.17 15.32 -2.00
C GLY A 109 -5.80 15.79 -2.47
N ASP A 110 -5.19 16.68 -1.70
CA ASP A 110 -3.84 17.21 -1.89
C ASP A 110 -2.76 16.44 -1.09
N GLY A 111 -3.05 15.21 -0.66
CA GLY A 111 -2.13 14.34 0.08
C GLY A 111 -0.77 14.17 -0.62
N PRO A 112 -0.71 13.86 -1.93
CA PRO A 112 0.54 13.77 -2.66
C PRO A 112 1.35 15.08 -2.68
N GLU A 113 0.68 16.22 -2.88
CA GLU A 113 1.29 17.55 -2.91
C GLU A 113 1.78 17.98 -1.53
N THR A 114 1.04 17.62 -0.48
CA THR A 114 1.42 17.82 0.92
C THR A 114 2.65 16.99 1.27
N ALA A 115 2.71 15.73 0.85
CA ALA A 115 3.89 14.90 1.03
C ALA A 115 5.14 15.51 0.36
N ALA A 116 5.03 15.99 -0.89
CA ALA A 116 6.14 16.64 -1.57
C ALA A 116 6.59 17.95 -0.86
N ARG A 117 5.63 18.73 -0.39
CA ARG A 117 5.87 19.95 0.39
C ARG A 117 6.61 19.64 1.68
N ASP A 118 6.11 18.68 2.46
CA ASP A 118 6.63 18.37 3.79
C ASP A 118 8.03 17.78 3.68
N LEU A 119 8.23 16.83 2.77
CA LEU A 119 9.54 16.22 2.52
C LEU A 119 10.61 17.27 2.18
N THR A 120 10.29 18.18 1.26
CA THR A 120 11.23 19.23 0.81
C THR A 120 11.37 20.39 1.79
N THR A 121 10.45 20.51 2.77
CA THR A 121 10.55 21.48 3.87
C THR A 121 11.39 20.93 5.02
N VAL A 122 11.17 19.67 5.39
CA VAL A 122 11.89 18.97 6.47
C VAL A 122 13.35 18.73 6.07
N VAL A 123 13.60 18.38 4.81
CA VAL A 123 14.95 18.10 4.29
C VAL A 123 15.43 19.29 3.45
N SER A 124 16.13 20.22 4.10
CA SER A 124 16.63 21.43 3.45
C SER A 124 17.52 21.10 2.24
N GLY A 125 17.23 21.72 1.09
CA GLY A 125 18.00 21.54 -0.14
C GLY A 125 17.70 20.24 -0.90
N LEU A 126 16.77 19.41 -0.41
CA LEU A 126 16.24 18.29 -1.17
C LEU A 126 15.29 18.82 -2.25
N SER A 127 15.53 18.37 -3.48
CA SER A 127 14.62 18.58 -4.61
C SER A 127 13.95 17.25 -4.95
N VAL A 128 12.64 17.28 -5.18
CA VAL A 128 11.86 16.09 -5.51
C VAL A 128 10.93 16.42 -6.67
N VAL A 129 10.77 15.49 -7.61
CA VAL A 129 9.72 15.60 -8.62
C VAL A 129 8.54 14.75 -8.14
N LEU A 130 7.41 15.41 -7.88
CA LEU A 130 6.15 14.74 -7.60
C LEU A 130 5.47 14.45 -8.93
N ALA A 131 5.23 13.17 -9.23
CA ALA A 131 4.39 12.76 -10.34
C ALA A 131 3.08 12.19 -9.81
N VAL A 132 1.95 12.74 -10.26
CA VAL A 132 0.61 12.34 -9.86
C VAL A 132 -0.20 12.03 -11.11
N ASN A 133 -0.91 10.90 -11.12
CA ASN A 133 -1.93 10.60 -12.10
C ASN A 133 -3.31 10.85 -11.47
N ARG A 134 -4.03 11.86 -11.94
CA ARG A 134 -5.43 12.13 -11.59
C ARG A 134 -6.28 12.01 -12.84
N ALA A 135 -7.31 11.17 -12.83
CA ALA A 135 -8.20 10.97 -13.98
C ALA A 135 -7.46 10.77 -15.33
N ASP A 136 -6.43 9.90 -15.36
CA ASP A 136 -5.61 9.61 -16.55
C ASP A 136 -4.81 10.81 -17.08
N LYS A 137 -4.74 11.88 -16.29
CA LYS A 137 -3.88 13.04 -16.52
C LYS A 137 -2.69 12.96 -15.59
N LEU A 138 -1.52 12.76 -16.19
CA LEU A 138 -0.25 12.74 -15.47
C LEU A 138 0.35 14.14 -15.39
N GLU A 139 0.59 14.59 -14.16
CA GLU A 139 1.25 15.86 -13.85
C GLU A 139 2.53 15.60 -13.06
N ALA A 140 3.64 16.18 -13.50
CA ALA A 140 4.94 16.03 -12.84
C ALA A 140 5.50 17.40 -12.48
N THR A 141 5.64 17.69 -11.19
CA THR A 141 6.04 19.01 -10.67
C THR A 141 7.30 18.90 -9.81
N LEU A 142 8.28 19.76 -10.06
CA LEU A 142 9.46 19.93 -9.21
C LEU A 142 9.07 20.64 -7.91
N TRP A 143 9.49 20.10 -6.77
CA TRP A 143 9.35 20.70 -5.45
C TRP A 143 10.72 20.98 -4.84
N VAL A 144 10.88 22.18 -4.31
CA VAL A 144 12.09 22.61 -3.58
C VAL A 144 11.67 23.51 -2.43
N ASN A 145 12.14 23.21 -1.21
CA ASN A 145 11.86 23.99 0.00
C ASN A 145 10.36 24.28 0.20
N GLY A 146 9.52 23.27 0.01
CA GLY A 146 8.07 23.36 0.20
C GLY A 146 7.31 24.13 -0.88
N LYS A 147 7.94 24.47 -2.01
CA LYS A 147 7.32 25.23 -3.09
C LYS A 147 7.33 24.46 -4.41
N PRO A 148 6.21 24.47 -5.16
CA PRO A 148 6.17 23.93 -6.50
C PRO A 148 6.95 24.86 -7.45
N GLY A 149 7.63 24.24 -8.41
CA GLY A 149 8.43 24.89 -9.44
C GLY A 149 8.04 24.41 -10.83
N ASN A 150 9.05 24.04 -11.63
CA ASN A 150 8.84 23.65 -13.02
C ASN A 150 7.98 22.37 -13.12
N GLN A 151 7.10 22.35 -14.12
CA GLN A 151 6.35 21.17 -14.51
C GLN A 151 7.04 20.48 -15.69
N PHE A 152 7.04 19.15 -15.70
CA PHE A 152 7.60 18.33 -16.75
C PHE A 152 6.49 17.61 -17.51
N ALA A 153 6.67 17.51 -18.83
CA ALA A 153 5.81 16.66 -19.65
C ALA A 153 6.10 15.18 -19.33
N PRO A 154 5.10 14.28 -19.37
CA PRO A 154 5.30 12.86 -19.06
C PRO A 154 6.45 12.20 -19.85
N PRO A 155 6.60 12.42 -21.17
CA PRO A 155 7.72 11.82 -21.91
C PRO A 155 9.10 12.26 -21.39
N VAL A 156 9.22 13.51 -20.91
CA VAL A 156 10.48 14.04 -20.37
C VAL A 156 10.77 13.40 -19.01
N LEU A 157 9.74 13.19 -18.19
CA LEU A 157 9.86 12.50 -16.91
C LEU A 157 10.42 11.08 -17.11
N PHE A 158 9.77 10.31 -17.99
CA PHE A 158 10.05 8.89 -18.18
C PHE A 158 11.41 8.59 -18.79
N MET A 159 12.00 9.53 -19.54
CA MET A 159 13.39 9.41 -20.01
C MET A 159 14.42 9.40 -18.88
N SER A 160 14.05 9.87 -17.68
CA SER A 160 14.94 10.05 -16.53
C SER A 160 14.56 9.20 -15.32
N THR A 161 13.56 8.32 -15.46
CA THR A 161 13.08 7.46 -14.37
C THR A 161 13.19 5.98 -14.78
N PRO A 162 13.27 5.06 -13.80
CA PRO A 162 13.15 3.63 -14.08
C PRO A 162 11.81 3.27 -14.74
N SER A 163 11.79 2.21 -15.55
CA SER A 163 10.58 1.77 -16.27
C SER A 163 9.40 1.48 -15.35
N PHE A 164 9.66 0.91 -14.17
CA PHE A 164 8.60 0.61 -13.21
C PHE A 164 7.82 1.85 -12.75
N VAL A 165 8.41 3.05 -12.85
CA VAL A 165 7.72 4.29 -12.48
C VAL A 165 6.58 4.60 -13.44
N GLU A 166 6.79 4.38 -14.74
CA GLU A 166 5.74 4.52 -15.75
C GLU A 166 4.64 3.49 -15.51
N ASP A 167 5.03 2.23 -15.27
CA ASP A 167 4.07 1.15 -15.02
C ASP A 167 3.21 1.39 -13.78
N LEU A 168 3.81 1.88 -12.69
CA LEU A 168 3.09 2.27 -11.46
C LEU A 168 2.15 3.46 -11.71
N LEU A 169 2.59 4.48 -12.45
CA LEU A 169 1.81 5.70 -12.67
C LEU A 169 0.62 5.46 -13.61
N ILE A 170 0.75 4.55 -14.57
CA ILE A 170 -0.33 4.17 -15.49
C ILE A 170 -1.21 3.07 -14.86
N GLY A 171 -0.72 2.36 -13.86
CA GLY A 171 -1.45 1.29 -13.16
C GLY A 171 -1.32 -0.08 -13.84
N THR A 172 -0.31 -0.29 -14.69
CA THR A 172 -0.02 -1.61 -15.30
C THR A 172 0.76 -2.52 -14.35
N SER A 173 1.37 -1.98 -13.29
CA SER A 173 2.07 -2.72 -12.25
C SER A 173 1.74 -2.19 -10.85
N SER A 174 1.83 -3.08 -9.87
CA SER A 174 1.70 -2.79 -8.44
C SER A 174 3.06 -2.75 -7.74
N ILE A 175 3.08 -2.33 -6.47
CA ILE A 175 4.31 -2.37 -5.66
C ILE A 175 4.81 -3.81 -5.43
N ASP A 176 3.90 -4.78 -5.42
CA ASP A 176 4.25 -6.20 -5.26
C ASP A 176 4.89 -6.78 -6.52
N ASP A 177 4.49 -6.30 -7.71
CA ASP A 177 5.16 -6.65 -8.97
C ASP A 177 6.59 -6.10 -9.01
N VAL A 178 6.78 -4.87 -8.52
CA VAL A 178 8.11 -4.25 -8.36
C VAL A 178 8.96 -5.06 -7.36
N ARG A 179 8.35 -5.57 -6.28
CA ARG A 179 9.03 -6.44 -5.31
C ARG A 179 9.43 -7.77 -5.98
N ALA A 180 8.53 -8.38 -6.73
CA ALA A 180 8.77 -9.64 -7.43
C ALA A 180 9.86 -9.51 -8.51
N ALA A 181 9.99 -8.34 -9.13
CA ALA A 181 11.06 -8.01 -10.07
C ALA A 181 12.45 -7.85 -9.40
N GLY A 182 12.54 -7.90 -8.07
CA GLY A 182 13.79 -7.91 -7.32
C GLY A 182 14.33 -6.53 -6.93
N TYR A 183 13.51 -5.48 -7.03
CA TYR A 183 13.90 -4.15 -6.55
C TYR A 183 13.96 -4.12 -5.02
N GLN A 184 14.90 -3.34 -4.48
CA GLN A 184 14.94 -3.09 -3.04
C GLN A 184 13.79 -2.15 -2.67
N ILE A 185 12.89 -2.62 -1.79
CA ILE A 185 11.76 -1.83 -1.29
C ILE A 185 11.85 -1.72 0.23
N VAL A 186 11.68 -0.52 0.74
CA VAL A 186 11.71 -0.19 2.17
C VAL A 186 10.41 0.54 2.51
N ASP A 187 9.64 0.05 3.48
CA ASP A 187 8.47 0.79 3.96
C ASP A 187 8.94 1.88 4.93
N ALA A 188 8.55 3.13 4.70
CA ALA A 188 8.80 4.21 5.65
C ALA A 188 8.22 3.91 7.05
N GLY A 189 7.10 3.16 7.11
CA GLY A 189 6.46 2.73 8.34
C GLY A 189 7.27 1.73 9.18
N ASP A 190 8.28 1.08 8.60
CA ASP A 190 9.18 0.18 9.34
C ASP A 190 10.15 0.94 10.26
N TYR A 191 10.28 2.26 10.06
CA TYR A 191 11.14 3.10 10.88
C TYR A 191 10.35 3.81 11.97
N ASP A 192 10.88 3.79 13.20
CA ASP A 192 10.54 4.82 14.18
C ASP A 192 11.41 6.07 13.97
N ARG A 193 11.06 7.17 14.64
CA ARG A 193 11.78 8.43 14.50
C ARG A 193 13.26 8.32 14.87
N ALA A 194 13.60 7.50 15.86
CA ALA A 194 14.99 7.31 16.31
C ALA A 194 15.82 6.54 15.28
N THR A 195 15.26 5.48 14.72
CA THR A 195 15.88 4.64 13.68
C THR A 195 16.04 5.43 12.39
N ALA A 196 15.04 6.23 12.00
CA ALA A 196 15.15 7.13 10.85
C ALA A 196 16.32 8.11 11.01
N LEU A 197 16.46 8.76 12.17
CA LEU A 197 17.61 9.64 12.46
C LEU A 197 18.95 8.90 12.41
N GLN A 198 18.99 7.64 12.86
CA GLN A 198 20.20 6.83 12.81
C GLN A 198 20.59 6.49 11.37
N VAL A 199 19.63 6.12 10.51
CA VAL A 199 19.85 5.89 9.08
C VAL A 199 20.41 7.16 8.43
N ILE A 200 19.78 8.30 8.65
CA ILE A 200 20.25 9.60 8.13
C ILE A 200 21.66 9.92 8.60
N ALA A 201 21.98 9.68 9.87
CA ALA A 201 23.32 9.90 10.41
C ALA A 201 24.38 9.01 9.74
N LYS A 202 24.04 7.77 9.36
CA LYS A 202 24.93 6.88 8.60
C LYS A 202 25.23 7.45 7.22
N HIS A 203 24.22 7.94 6.50
CA HIS A 203 24.38 8.46 5.14
C HIS A 203 25.02 9.86 5.09
N THR A 204 24.82 10.72 6.09
CA THR A 204 25.42 12.06 6.14
C THR A 204 26.88 12.08 6.59
N LYS A 205 27.32 11.07 7.37
CA LYS A 205 28.74 10.94 7.77
C LYS A 205 29.68 10.66 6.60
N PHE A 206 29.20 10.04 5.53
CA PHE A 206 30.01 9.75 4.34
C PHE A 206 30.37 11.00 3.50
N GLY A 207 29.75 12.16 3.74
CA GLY A 207 29.97 13.39 2.96
C GLY A 207 31.00 14.39 3.51
N ARG A 208 31.71 14.08 4.62
CA ARG A 208 32.53 15.09 5.35
C ARG A 208 34.01 14.72 5.64
N GLY A 209 34.63 13.83 4.86
CA GLY A 209 36.04 13.49 5.07
C GLY A 209 36.79 13.16 3.77
N GLY A 210 37.56 14.12 3.25
CA GLY A 210 38.42 13.87 2.08
C GLY A 210 39.16 15.06 1.47
N SER A 211 39.60 16.06 2.25
CA SER A 211 40.65 16.99 1.77
C SER A 211 41.91 16.81 2.59
N THR A 212 42.73 15.84 2.17
CA THR A 212 44.16 15.83 2.48
C THR A 212 44.91 15.79 1.15
N ARG A 213 45.57 16.89 0.78
CA ARG A 213 46.86 16.83 0.08
C ARG A 213 47.62 18.12 0.37
N ASN A 214 48.37 18.02 1.46
CA ASN A 214 49.47 18.90 1.82
C ASN A 214 50.53 18.83 0.70
N SER A 215 50.65 19.86 -0.14
CA SER A 215 51.77 20.03 -1.06
C SER A 215 52.76 21.04 -0.48
N SER A 216 53.68 20.56 0.36
CA SER A 216 54.92 21.30 0.62
C SER A 216 55.83 21.09 -0.58
N VAL A 217 55.99 22.13 -1.39
CA VAL A 217 56.98 22.17 -2.47
C VAL A 217 58.34 22.41 -1.84
N LYS A 218 59.31 21.57 -2.21
CA LYS A 218 60.74 21.80 -2.02
C LYS A 218 61.35 22.08 -3.38
#